data_AF-A0A554JD05-F1
#
_entry.id   AF-A0A554JD05-F1
#
_cell.length_a   1.000
_cell.length_b   1.000
_cell.length_c   1.000
_cell.angle_alpha   90.00
_cell.angle_beta   90.00
_cell.angle_gamma   90.00
#
_symmetry.space_group_name_H-M   'P 1'
#
loop_
_entity.id
_entity.type
_entity.pdbx_description
1 polymer ?
#
loop_
_entity_poly.entity_id
_entity_poly.type
_entity_poly.pdbx_seq_one_letter_code
_entity_poly.pdbx_strand_id
1 'polypeptide(L)'
;MLLPRKLKHRKQFRGKRDGDATRMTEFFPDHPVTARPPEVGMGGGKGPLDHFVATVKPGQIMFEMSGVSEEVAKEAMRLAAHKLPVGCRFVVKE
;
A
#
# COMPACT_ATOMS: atom_id res chain seq x y z
N MET A 1 1.69 -35.86 -5.37
CA MET A 1 1.15 -35.06 -4.25
C MET A 1 2.26 -34.23 -3.66
N LEU A 2 2.27 -32.92 -3.89
CA LEU A 2 3.20 -31.99 -3.24
C LEU A 2 2.36 -30.79 -2.75
N LEU A 3 2.02 -30.81 -1.47
CA LEU A 3 1.32 -29.72 -0.80
C LEU A 3 2.23 -28.48 -0.71
N PRO A 4 1.76 -27.28 -1.08
CA PRO A 4 2.53 -26.07 -0.84
C PRO A 4 2.56 -25.72 0.65
N ARG A 5 3.78 -25.38 1.05
CA ARG A 5 4.27 -25.09 2.40
C ARG A 5 3.53 -23.96 3.10
N LYS A 6 3.23 -24.18 4.39
CA LYS A 6 2.89 -23.23 5.47
C LYS A 6 2.72 -21.76 5.02
N LEU A 7 1.46 -21.32 4.94
CA LEU A 7 1.09 -19.91 4.98
C LEU A 7 1.75 -19.25 6.21
N LYS A 8 2.82 -18.47 5.99
CA LYS A 8 3.35 -17.56 6.99
C LYS A 8 2.30 -16.48 7.22
N HIS A 9 1.49 -16.66 8.25
CA HIS A 9 0.67 -15.59 8.80
C HIS A 9 1.62 -14.53 9.38
N ARG A 10 2.00 -13.55 8.56
CA ARG A 10 2.78 -12.39 9.01
C ARG A 10 1.86 -11.58 9.91
N LYS A 11 2.01 -11.74 11.23
CA LYS A 11 1.31 -10.92 12.24
C LYS A 11 1.36 -9.47 11.80
N GLN A 12 0.22 -8.91 11.41
CA GLN A 12 0.08 -7.48 11.20
C GLN A 12 0.31 -6.83 12.55
N PHE A 13 1.43 -6.11 12.68
CA PHE A 13 1.75 -5.33 13.85
C PHE A 13 0.71 -4.20 13.96
N ARG A 14 -0.42 -4.45 14.65
CA ARG A 14 -1.37 -3.43 15.10
C ARG A 14 -0.83 -2.74 16.35
N GLY A 15 0.30 -2.06 16.21
CA GLY A 15 0.65 -1.00 17.15
C GLY A 15 -0.06 0.26 16.68
N LYS A 16 -1.02 0.79 17.45
CA LYS A 16 -1.42 2.18 17.30
C LYS A 16 -0.16 3.01 17.57
N ARG A 17 0.37 3.64 16.52
CA ARG A 17 1.39 4.67 16.66
C ARG A 17 0.61 5.96 16.77
N ASP A 18 0.52 6.49 17.98
CA ASP A 18 0.04 7.85 18.20
C ASP A 18 1.07 8.79 17.58
N GLY A 19 0.78 9.18 16.34
CA GLY A 19 1.51 10.17 15.58
C GLY A 19 0.49 10.79 14.64
N ASP A 20 0.29 12.10 14.75
CA ASP A 20 -0.68 12.83 13.96
C ASP A 20 -0.27 12.81 12.48
N ALA A 21 -0.75 11.83 11.72
CA ALA A 21 -0.68 11.84 10.26
C ALA A 21 -1.65 12.92 9.76
N THR A 22 -1.16 14.14 9.62
CA THR A 22 -1.98 15.34 9.46
C THR A 22 -2.75 15.37 8.14
N ARG A 23 -2.31 14.67 7.08
CA ARG A 23 -3.05 14.54 5.81
C ARG A 23 -2.73 13.26 5.01
N MET A 24 -3.78 12.55 4.58
CA MET A 24 -3.72 11.47 3.56
C MET A 24 -4.35 11.93 2.23
N THR A 25 -4.08 13.15 1.76
CA THR A 25 -4.95 13.81 0.76
C THR A 25 -4.68 13.43 -0.70
N GLU A 26 -3.51 12.89 -1.07
CA GLU A 26 -3.13 12.74 -2.49
C GLU A 26 -3.32 11.36 -3.12
N PHE A 27 -3.75 10.34 -2.35
CA PHE A 27 -3.85 8.97 -2.85
C PHE A 27 -5.15 8.30 -2.38
N PHE A 28 -6.15 8.28 -3.24
CA PHE A 28 -7.44 7.62 -2.98
C PHE A 28 -7.67 6.48 -3.99
N PRO A 29 -7.96 5.25 -3.53
CA PRO A 29 -8.19 4.09 -4.40
C PRO A 29 -9.55 4.19 -5.10
N ASP A 30 -9.57 4.84 -6.26
CA ASP A 30 -10.74 5.09 -7.08
C ASP A 30 -10.87 4.11 -8.26
N HIS A 31 -9.78 3.43 -8.66
CA HIS A 31 -9.79 2.58 -9.85
C HIS A 31 -10.17 1.13 -9.51
N PRO A 32 -11.31 0.60 -10.01
CA PRO A 32 -11.72 -0.78 -9.78
C PRO A 32 -10.93 -1.77 -10.66
N VAL A 33 -10.36 -2.82 -10.06
CA VAL A 33 -9.75 -3.96 -10.73
C VAL A 33 -10.66 -5.17 -10.60
N THR A 34 -10.96 -5.81 -11.72
CA THR A 34 -11.80 -7.01 -11.79
C THR A 34 -10.94 -8.23 -12.04
N ALA A 35 -11.20 -9.33 -11.34
CA ALA A 35 -10.52 -10.61 -11.55
C ALA A 35 -11.55 -11.72 -11.81
N ARG A 36 -11.17 -12.69 -12.64
CA ARG A 36 -11.95 -13.92 -12.81
C ARG A 36 -11.34 -15.03 -11.96
N PRO A 37 -12.16 -16.00 -11.49
CA PRO A 37 -11.64 -17.16 -10.80
C PRO A 37 -10.63 -17.91 -11.68
N PRO A 38 -9.59 -18.51 -11.07
CA PRO A 38 -8.52 -19.19 -11.81
C PRO A 38 -8.99 -20.44 -12.57
N GLU A 39 -10.19 -20.93 -12.31
CA GLU A 39 -10.77 -22.15 -12.88
C GLU A 39 -11.52 -21.91 -14.21
N VAL A 40 -11.71 -20.65 -14.61
CA VAL A 40 -12.48 -20.27 -15.80
C VAL A 40 -11.55 -19.90 -16.96
N GLY A 41 -11.87 -20.40 -18.16
CA GLY A 41 -11.15 -20.07 -19.40
C GLY A 41 -11.26 -18.60 -19.83
N MET A 42 -10.57 -18.24 -20.91
CA MET A 42 -10.68 -16.91 -21.50
C MET A 42 -12.04 -16.71 -22.22
N GLY A 43 -12.50 -15.46 -22.35
CA GLY A 43 -13.84 -15.14 -22.90
C GLY A 43 -14.96 -15.07 -21.84
N GLY A 44 -16.20 -14.76 -22.25
CA GLY A 44 -17.36 -14.72 -21.34
C GLY A 44 -17.60 -13.40 -20.58
N GLY A 45 -16.90 -12.32 -20.94
CA GLY A 45 -17.11 -10.99 -20.39
C GLY A 45 -16.19 -10.61 -19.21
N LYS A 46 -16.48 -9.45 -18.60
CA LYS A 46 -15.71 -8.87 -17.48
C LYS A 46 -16.08 -9.59 -16.17
N GLY A 47 -15.08 -9.92 -15.35
CA GLY A 47 -15.27 -10.59 -14.07
C GLY A 47 -15.82 -9.66 -12.97
N PRO A 48 -16.14 -10.22 -11.78
CA PRO A 48 -16.52 -9.43 -10.62
C PRO A 48 -15.39 -8.51 -10.15
N LEU A 49 -15.76 -7.49 -9.38
CA LEU A 49 -14.82 -6.58 -8.72
C LEU A 49 -13.99 -7.35 -7.68
N ASP A 50 -12.67 -7.20 -7.73
CA ASP A 50 -11.73 -7.87 -6.82
C ASP A 50 -11.16 -6.88 -5.80
N HIS A 51 -10.54 -5.80 -6.27
CA HIS A 51 -9.98 -4.76 -5.39
C HIS A 51 -9.91 -3.40 -6.09
N PHE A 52 -9.72 -2.34 -5.30
CA PHE A 52 -9.44 -1.00 -5.80
C PHE A 52 -7.96 -0.72 -5.75
N VAL A 53 -7.46 -0.08 -6.80
CA VAL A 53 -6.09 0.40 -6.89
C VAL A 53 -6.12 1.92 -7.03
N ALA A 54 -5.04 2.56 -6.61
CA ALA A 54 -4.79 3.94 -6.97
C ALA A 54 -3.54 4.03 -7.83
N THR A 55 -3.61 4.89 -8.83
CA THR A 55 -2.55 5.07 -9.81
C THR A 55 -1.50 6.01 -9.22
N VAL A 56 -0.28 5.52 -9.02
CA VAL A 56 0.87 6.34 -8.58
C VAL A 56 1.74 6.67 -9.79
N LYS A 57 2.01 7.96 -10.02
CA LYS A 57 3.01 8.40 -11.00
C LYS A 57 4.36 8.68 -10.34
N PRO A 58 5.50 8.51 -11.04
CA PRO A 58 6.80 8.89 -10.50
C PRO A 58 6.82 10.37 -10.08
N GLY A 59 7.34 10.67 -8.90
CA GLY A 59 7.42 12.03 -8.36
C GLY A 59 6.19 12.49 -7.56
N GLN A 60 5.14 11.67 -7.47
CA GLN A 60 3.97 11.97 -6.64
C GLN A 60 4.26 11.76 -5.16
N ILE A 61 3.79 12.67 -4.30
CA ILE A 61 3.86 12.54 -2.84
C ILE A 61 2.68 11.68 -2.39
N MET A 62 2.97 10.65 -1.57
CA MET A 62 1.96 9.69 -1.12
C MET A 62 1.53 9.92 0.33
N PHE A 63 2.48 10.31 1.18
CA PHE A 63 2.27 10.51 2.61
C PHE A 63 2.96 11.80 3.05
N GLU A 64 2.24 12.64 3.77
CA GLU A 64 2.77 13.83 4.45
C GLU A 64 2.67 13.59 5.95
N MET A 65 3.67 14.02 6.71
CA MET A 65 3.70 13.89 8.16
C MET A 65 4.27 15.17 8.76
N SER A 66 3.53 15.75 9.70
CA SER A 66 3.91 16.96 10.44
C SER A 66 3.75 16.72 11.94
N GLY A 67 4.46 17.49 12.76
CA GLY A 67 4.34 17.41 14.23
C GLY A 67 5.18 16.33 14.90
N VAL A 68 6.10 15.68 14.18
CA VAL A 68 7.06 14.70 14.74
C VAL A 68 8.50 15.12 14.50
N SER A 69 9.43 14.65 15.32
CA SER A 69 10.86 14.87 15.07
C SER A 69 11.33 14.15 13.81
N GLU A 70 12.35 14.71 13.15
CA GLU A 70 12.86 14.17 11.88
C GLU A 70 13.32 12.71 11.99
N GLU A 71 13.94 12.34 13.12
CA GLU A 71 14.41 10.98 13.38
C GLU A 71 13.27 9.97 13.39
N VAL A 72 12.18 10.30 14.10
CA VAL A 72 10.97 9.48 14.15
C VAL A 72 10.31 9.44 12.78
N ALA A 73 10.33 10.57 12.06
CA ALA A 73 9.74 10.65 10.74
C ALA A 73 10.41 9.72 9.74
N LYS A 74 11.75 9.72 9.73
CA LYS A 74 12.58 8.92 8.85
C LYS A 74 12.40 7.43 9.09
N GLU A 75 12.36 7.00 10.36
CA GLU A 75 12.12 5.60 10.71
C GLU A 75 10.70 5.15 10.35
N ALA A 76 9.69 5.99 10.59
CA ALA A 76 8.31 5.68 10.20
C ALA A 76 8.17 5.54 8.68
N MET A 77 8.72 6.47 7.90
CA MET A 77 8.68 6.46 6.44
C MET A 77 9.48 5.30 5.85
N ARG A 78 10.62 4.94 6.43
CA ARG A 78 11.39 3.75 6.06
C ARG A 78 10.56 2.47 6.23
N LEU A 79 9.87 2.32 7.36
CA LEU A 79 9.00 1.15 7.60
C LEU A 79 7.78 1.12 6.68
N ALA A 80 7.25 2.29 6.30
CA ALA A 80 6.18 2.40 5.33
C ALA A 80 6.63 1.97 3.92
N ALA A 81 7.82 2.41 3.48
CA ALA A 81 8.38 2.07 2.18
C ALA A 81 8.49 0.55 1.96
N HIS A 82 8.84 -0.23 3.00
CA HIS A 82 8.89 -1.70 2.91
C HIS A 82 7.53 -2.38 2.69
N LYS A 83 6.41 -1.67 2.87
CA LYS A 83 5.06 -2.20 2.62
C LYS A 83 4.53 -1.84 1.23
N LEU A 84 5.19 -0.95 0.52
CA LEU A 84 4.76 -0.46 -0.77
C LEU A 84 5.48 -1.21 -1.90
N PRO A 85 4.82 -1.46 -3.04
CA PRO A 85 5.43 -2.15 -4.19
C PRO A 85 6.27 -1.22 -5.07
N VAL A 86 6.52 0.04 -4.65
CA VAL A 86 7.21 1.07 -5.44
C VAL A 86 8.42 1.62 -4.68
N GLY A 87 9.42 2.10 -5.42
CA GLY A 87 10.57 2.80 -4.82
C GLY A 87 10.14 4.16 -4.27
N CYS A 88 10.36 4.38 -2.97
CA CYS A 88 10.01 5.64 -2.30
C CYS A 88 11.26 6.46 -1.99
N ARG A 89 11.15 7.79 -2.09
CA ARG A 89 12.17 8.74 -1.64
C ARG A 89 11.58 9.59 -0.51
N PHE A 90 12.35 9.79 0.56
CA PHE A 90 12.00 10.73 1.61
C PHE A 90 12.33 12.16 1.14
N VAL A 91 11.37 13.07 1.30
CA VAL A 91 11.49 14.48 0.93
C VAL A 91 11.10 15.31 2.14
N VAL A 92 11.88 16.35 2.42
CA VAL A 92 11.58 17.34 3.45
C VAL A 92 11.01 18.56 2.74
N LYS A 93 9.90 19.08 3.26
CA LYS A 93 9.30 20.33 2.78
C LYS A 93 10.16 21.48 3.31
N GLU A 94 10.64 22.33 2.42
CA GLU A 94 11.34 23.57 2.76
C GLU A 94 10.40 24.59 3.42
#